data_AF-A0A2X3C6J8-F1
#
_entry.id   AF-A0A2X3C6J8-F1
#
_cell.length_a   1.000
_cell.length_b   1.000
_cell.length_c   1.000
_cell.angle_alpha   90.00
_cell.angle_beta   90.00
_cell.angle_gamma   90.00
#
_symmetry.space_group_name_H-M   'P 1'
#
loop_
_entity.id
_entity.type
_entity.pdbx_description
1 polymer ?
#
loop_
_entity_poly.entity_id
_entity_poly.type
_entity_poly.pdbx_seq_one_letter_code
_entity_poly.pdbx_strand_id
1 'polypeptide(L)'
;MCNPRNISMDFTKNVNKYKDKLPQISIHGLRHTHATLLILNGENIKIVSDRLGHNDITTTLNTYTHIMEEMKDNTAELLDSLFINNA
;
A
#
# COMPACT_ATOMS: atom_id res chain seq x y z
N MET A 1 2.82 -7.77 -28.63
CA MET A 1 2.03 -7.02 -27.62
C MET A 1 2.14 -7.78 -26.31
N CYS A 2 2.61 -7.14 -25.23
CA CYS A 2 2.74 -7.81 -23.95
C CYS A 2 1.36 -8.12 -23.36
N ASN A 3 1.07 -9.39 -23.08
CA ASN A 3 -0.14 -9.79 -22.37
C ASN A 3 0.08 -9.61 -20.86
N PRO A 4 -0.74 -8.80 -20.16
CA PRO A 4 -0.61 -8.56 -18.72
C PRO A 4 -0.63 -9.84 -17.88
N ARG A 5 -1.40 -10.85 -18.31
CA ARG A 5 -1.47 -12.16 -17.65
C ARG A 5 -0.14 -12.90 -17.76
N ASN A 6 0.50 -12.87 -18.93
CA ASN A 6 1.79 -13.53 -19.14
C ASN A 6 2.87 -12.86 -18.31
N ILE A 7 2.91 -11.52 -18.25
CA ILE A 7 3.87 -10.79 -17.41
C ILE A 7 3.71 -11.17 -15.93
N SER A 8 2.48 -11.19 -15.43
CA SER A 8 2.22 -11.54 -14.02
C SER A 8 2.63 -12.97 -13.71
N MET A 9 2.36 -13.88 -14.64
CA MET A 9 2.70 -15.29 -14.51
C MET A 9 4.21 -15.53 -14.59
N ASP A 10 4.88 -14.86 -15.52
CA ASP A 10 6.34 -14.93 -15.69
C ASP A 10 7.07 -14.36 -14.48
N PHE A 11 6.61 -13.24 -13.93
CA PHE A 11 7.13 -12.69 -12.68
C PHE A 11 6.98 -13.70 -11.54
N THR A 12 5.77 -14.21 -11.32
CA THR A 12 5.48 -15.13 -10.22
C THR A 12 6.32 -16.41 -10.36
N LYS A 13 6.45 -16.95 -11.58
CA LYS A 13 7.28 -18.13 -11.88
C LYS A 13 8.76 -17.87 -11.61
N ASN A 14 9.27 -16.70 -11.96
CA ASN A 14 10.66 -16.33 -11.71
C ASN A 14 10.94 -16.16 -10.22
N VAL A 15 10.04 -15.52 -9.47
CA VAL A 15 10.21 -15.38 -8.02
C VAL A 15 10.10 -16.71 -7.30
N ASN A 16 9.25 -17.63 -7.76
CA ASN A 16 9.10 -18.96 -7.16
C ASN A 16 10.40 -19.79 -7.18
N LYS A 17 11.39 -19.43 -8.00
CA LYS A 17 12.75 -20.00 -7.95
C LYS A 17 13.45 -19.75 -6.61
N TYR A 18 13.04 -18.71 -5.88
CA TYR A 18 13.58 -18.31 -4.58
C TYR A 18 12.65 -18.63 -3.41
N LYS A 19 11.69 -19.56 -3.59
CA LYS A 19 10.70 -19.94 -2.58
C LYS A 19 11.28 -20.36 -1.23
N ASP A 20 12.52 -20.86 -1.22
CA ASP A 20 13.21 -21.29 0.01
C ASP A 20 13.70 -20.10 0.85
N LYS A 21 13.71 -18.89 0.27
CA LYS A 21 14.17 -17.64 0.90
C LYS A 21 13.09 -16.57 0.97
N LEU A 22 12.08 -16.64 0.09
CA LEU A 22 11.06 -15.60 -0.06
C LEU A 22 9.67 -16.23 -0.11
N PRO A 23 8.67 -15.58 0.53
CA PRO A 23 7.27 -15.99 0.39
C PRO A 23 6.79 -15.77 -1.05
N GLN A 24 5.68 -16.41 -1.39
CA GLN A 24 5.07 -16.24 -2.70
C GLN A 24 4.60 -14.79 -2.88
N ILE A 25 5.20 -14.07 -3.83
CA ILE A 25 4.85 -12.69 -4.16
C ILE A 25 4.38 -12.57 -5.61
N SER A 26 3.44 -11.65 -5.83
CA SER A 26 2.89 -11.30 -7.14
C SER A 26 3.08 -9.81 -7.42
N ILE A 27 2.99 -9.41 -8.70
CA ILE A 27 3.05 -7.99 -9.08
C ILE A 27 1.91 -7.19 -8.42
N HIS A 28 0.73 -7.80 -8.28
CA HIS A 28 -0.39 -7.15 -7.60
C HIS A 28 -0.12 -6.99 -6.10
N GLY A 29 0.50 -7.99 -5.46
CA GLY A 29 0.98 -7.89 -4.09
C GLY A 29 1.96 -6.73 -3.90
N LEU A 30 2.93 -6.57 -4.81
CA LEU A 30 3.85 -5.43 -4.78
C LEU A 30 3.13 -4.09 -4.94
N ARG A 31 2.14 -4.01 -5.83
CA ARG A 31 1.28 -2.82 -5.98
C ARG A 31 0.56 -2.50 -4.66
N HIS A 32 0.08 -3.53 -3.95
CA HIS A 32 -0.55 -3.32 -2.66
C HIS A 32 0.43 -2.80 -1.61
N THR A 33 1.61 -3.42 -1.50
CA THR A 33 2.68 -2.97 -0.59
C THR A 33 3.09 -1.53 -0.86
N HIS A 34 3.23 -1.14 -2.13
CA HIS A 34 3.57 0.24 -2.52
C HIS A 34 2.54 1.25 -2.01
N ALA A 35 1.25 0.97 -2.19
CA ALA A 35 0.19 1.85 -1.72
C ALA A 35 0.11 1.91 -0.18
N THR A 36 0.23 0.75 0.49
CA THR A 36 0.30 0.67 1.95
C THR A 36 1.44 1.52 2.51
N LEU A 37 2.64 1.43 1.93
CA LEU A 37 3.78 2.22 2.37
C LEU A 37 3.54 3.72 2.21
N LEU A 38 2.96 4.15 1.09
CA LEU A 38 2.65 5.58 0.91
C LEU A 38 1.64 6.06 1.97
N ILE A 39 0.58 5.29 2.20
CA ILE A 39 -0.45 5.62 3.20
C ILE A 39 0.18 5.71 4.59
N LEU A 40 0.98 4.72 5.00
CA LEU A 40 1.66 4.72 6.30
C LEU A 40 2.62 5.89 6.50
N ASN A 41 3.22 6.42 5.43
CA ASN A 41 4.06 7.62 5.48
C ASN A 41 3.25 8.93 5.52
N GLY A 42 1.92 8.86 5.62
CA GLY A 42 1.05 10.03 5.73
C GLY A 42 0.68 10.67 4.39
N GLU A 43 0.92 10.00 3.26
CA GLU A 43 0.50 10.51 1.96
C GLU A 43 -1.02 10.54 1.81
N ASN A 44 -1.51 11.50 1.03
CA ASN A 44 -2.94 11.65 0.81
C ASN A 44 -3.50 10.48 -0.02
N ILE A 45 -4.52 9.81 0.50
CA ILE A 45 -5.15 8.64 -0.14
C ILE A 45 -5.70 8.95 -1.54
N LYS A 46 -6.10 10.19 -1.83
CA LYS A 46 -6.49 10.63 -3.17
C LYS A 46 -5.31 10.60 -4.13
N ILE A 47 -4.15 11.10 -3.71
CA ILE A 47 -2.91 11.08 -4.50
C ILE A 47 -2.45 9.64 -4.73
N VAL A 48 -2.54 8.78 -3.70
CA VAL A 48 -2.24 7.35 -3.82
C VAL A 48 -3.20 6.68 -4.82
N SER A 49 -4.50 6.96 -4.74
CA SER A 49 -5.51 6.43 -5.66
C SER A 49 -5.26 6.86 -7.12
N ASP A 50 -4.96 8.13 -7.34
CA ASP A 50 -4.65 8.68 -8.67
C ASP A 50 -3.35 8.06 -9.23
N ARG A 51 -2.32 7.88 -8.39
CA ARG A 51 -1.06 7.21 -8.75
C ARG A 51 -1.26 5.74 -9.12
N LEU A 52 -2.20 5.06 -8.49
CA LEU A 52 -2.59 3.69 -8.84
C LEU A 52 -3.43 3.64 -10.13
N GLY A 53 -4.00 4.77 -10.56
CA GLY A 53 -4.91 4.84 -11.71
C GLY A 53 -6.27 4.24 -11.40
N HIS A 54 -6.73 4.28 -10.15
CA HIS A 54 -8.09 3.90 -9.80
C HIS A 54 -9.04 5.04 -10.19
N ASN A 55 -10.03 4.75 -11.02
CA ASN A 55 -11.08 5.73 -11.37
C ASN A 55 -11.96 6.09 -10.17
N ASP A 56 -12.04 5.20 -9.18
CA ASP A 56 -12.81 5.41 -7.97
C ASP A 56 -11.92 5.27 -6.73
N ILE A 57 -11.92 6.31 -5.91
CA ILE A 57 -11.19 6.36 -4.65
C ILE A 57 -11.73 5.35 -3.64
N THR A 58 -13.02 5.00 -3.70
CA THR A 58 -13.62 4.03 -2.76
C THR A 58 -12.98 2.66 -2.86
N THR A 59 -12.47 2.28 -4.04
CA THR A 59 -11.74 1.01 -4.22
C THR A 59 -10.44 1.00 -3.42
N THR A 60 -9.69 2.11 -3.46
CA THR A 60 -8.49 2.28 -2.63
C THR A 60 -8.88 2.33 -1.15
N LEU A 61 -9.91 3.10 -0.80
CA LEU A 61 -10.35 3.29 0.57
C LEU A 61 -10.71 1.94 1.22
N ASN A 62 -11.61 1.18 0.59
CA ASN A 62 -12.07 -0.12 1.09
C ASN A 62 -10.93 -1.14 1.24
N THR A 63 -9.91 -1.06 0.39
CA THR A 63 -8.76 -1.97 0.45
C THR A 63 -7.84 -1.65 1.64
N TYR A 64 -7.72 -0.38 2.03
CA TYR A 64 -6.75 0.10 3.01
C TYR A 64 -7.37 0.64 4.31
N THR A 65 -8.68 0.48 4.52
CA THR A 65 -9.40 0.98 5.72
C THR A 65 -8.72 0.57 7.02
N HIS A 66 -8.25 -0.67 7.14
CA HIS A 66 -7.58 -1.18 8.34
C HIS A 66 -6.32 -0.38 8.70
N ILE A 67 -5.56 0.06 7.69
CA ILE A 67 -4.35 0.87 7.87
C ILE A 67 -4.72 2.28 8.33
N MET A 68 -5.83 2.82 7.82
CA MET A 68 -6.33 4.13 8.23
C MET A 68 -6.80 4.15 9.69
N GLU A 69 -7.31 3.03 10.21
CA GLU A 69 -7.65 2.91 11.64
C GLU A 69 -6.39 2.99 12.51
N GLU A 70 -5.34 2.25 12.17
CA GLU A 70 -4.04 2.33 12.86
C GLU A 70 -3.42 3.74 12.78
N MET A 71 -3.57 4.43 11.64
CA MET A 71 -3.13 5.81 11.49
C MET A 71 -3.92 6.82 12.36
N LYS A 72 -5.18 6.54 12.71
CA LYS A 72 -5.96 7.43 13.59
C LYS A 72 -5.37 7.45 14.98
N ASP A 73 -4.95 6.30 15.50
CA ASP A 73 -4.32 6.20 16.81
C ASP A 73 -3.00 6.99 16.82
N ASN A 74 -2.17 6.82 15.78
CA ASN A 74 -0.95 7.61 15.60
C ASN A 74 -1.22 9.13 15.49
N THR A 75 -2.35 9.53 14.91
CA THR A 75 -2.74 10.94 14.77
C THR A 75 -3.11 11.56 16.13
N ALA A 76 -3.78 10.79 17.00
CA ALA A 76 -4.10 11.24 18.35
C ALA A 76 -2.81 11.45 19.17
N GLU A 77 -1.88 10.50 19.12
CA GLU A 77 -0.57 10.62 19.79
C GLU A 77 0.26 11.79 19.25
N LEU A 78 0.26 12.00 17.93
CA LEU A 78 0.93 13.13 17.30
C LEU A 78 0.35 14.47 17.80
N LEU A 79 -0.98 14.57 17.90
CA LEU A 79 -1.65 15.76 18.40
C LEU A 79 -1.28 16.05 19.86
N ASP A 80 -1.28 15.03 20.71
CA ASP A 80 -0.84 15.15 22.10
C ASP A 80 0.61 15.61 22.19
N SER A 81 1.51 15.05 21.36
CA SER A 81 2.91 15.47 21.31
C SER A 81 3.09 16.92 20.86
N LEU A 82 2.25 17.41 19.95
CA LEU A 82 2.28 18.81 19.50
C LEU A 82 1.83 19.75 20.61
N PHE A 83 0.85 19.38 21.43
CA PHE A 83 0.42 20.22 22.54
C PHE A 83 1.39 20.19 23.74
N ILE A 84 2.02 19.04 24.02
CA ILE A 84 2.99 18.91 25.12
C ILE A 84 4.30 19.64 24.83
N ASN A 85 4.81 19.58 23.59
CA ASN A 85 6.08 20.24 23.24
C ASN A 85 5.95 21.77 23.08
N ASN A 86 4.73 22.32 23.11
CA ASN A 86 4.45 23.75 23.04
C ASN A 86 4.00 24.35 24.40
N ALA A 87 4.11 23.59 25.49
CA ALA A 87 3.87 24.02 26.87
C ALA A 87 5.18 24.06 27.67
#